data_AF-A0A0B1RS77-F1
#
_entry.id   AF-A0A0B1RS77-F1
#
_cell.length_a   1.000
_cell.length_b   1.000
_cell.length_c   1.000
_cell.angle_alpha   90.00
_cell.angle_beta   90.00
_cell.angle_gamma   90.00
#
_symmetry.space_group_name_H-M   'P 1'
#
loop_
_entity.id
_entity.type
_entity.pdbx_description
1 polymer ?
#
loop_
_entity_poly.entity_id
_entity_poly.type
_entity_poly.pdbx_seq_one_letter_code
_entity_poly.pdbx_strand_id
1 'polypeptide(L)'
;MIRETTDRNKLKLKMITVLANLFTRERLPHSFQFDDKTSYPAESRNLVFLTGLPSEMQKLVDDYNAFAVPLYQKFMAAAASDHKLVAPEFAVSHQEVQDLFLKNELASPVFEGYSPDSSFLPVLTFDERDHRGRKIWYNAFAVAFFIHESRQKLISINQLRISNMWYLLHDFIAILQRLADGLEAVARQQDPVAELLRDIYDEYYSKFCSAFGMRAKN
;
A
#
# COMPACT_ATOMS: atom_id res chain seq x y z
N MET A 1 19.71 25.70 7.79
CA MET A 1 20.28 24.81 6.74
C MET A 1 20.35 23.33 7.14
N ILE A 2 21.33 22.82 7.90
CA ILE A 2 21.48 21.34 8.10
C ILE A 2 20.26 20.68 8.77
N ARG A 3 19.61 21.34 9.74
CA ARG A 3 18.40 20.84 10.41
C ARG A 3 17.17 20.81 9.48
N GLU A 4 17.00 21.84 8.65
CA GLU A 4 15.88 21.93 7.69
C GLU A 4 15.99 20.88 6.59
N THR A 5 17.20 20.64 6.07
CA THR A 5 17.45 19.58 5.09
C THR A 5 17.17 18.18 5.67
N THR A 6 17.52 17.96 6.94
CA THR A 6 17.25 16.71 7.64
C THR A 6 15.75 16.49 7.85
N ASP A 7 15.00 17.56 8.13
CA ASP A 7 13.55 17.49 8.32
C ASP A 7 12.81 17.25 6.99
N ARG A 8 13.22 17.94 5.92
CA ARG A 8 12.66 17.71 4.57
C ARG A 8 12.86 16.27 4.10
N ASN A 9 14.03 15.67 4.33
CA ASN A 9 14.28 14.27 3.97
C ASN A 9 13.39 13.29 4.76
N LYS A 10 13.10 13.58 6.03
CA LYS A 10 12.15 12.78 6.82
C LYS A 10 10.74 12.89 6.27
N LEU A 11 10.31 14.09 5.86
CA LEU A 11 9.00 14.30 5.23
C LEU A 11 8.89 13.56 3.89
N LYS A 12 9.93 13.61 3.05
CA LYS A 12 10.00 12.83 1.81
C LYS A 12 9.82 11.35 2.08
N LEU A 13 10.57 10.80 3.05
CA LEU A 13 10.49 9.39 3.40
C LEU A 13 9.12 9.00 3.95
N LYS A 14 8.50 9.86 4.80
CA LYS A 14 7.14 9.66 5.31
C LYS A 14 6.13 9.61 4.16
N MET A 15 6.20 10.55 3.22
CA MET A 15 5.32 10.61 2.04
C MET A 15 5.51 9.40 1.12
N ILE A 16 6.75 9.02 0.79
CA ILE A 16 7.01 7.84 -0.05
C ILE A 16 6.50 6.56 0.61
N THR A 17 6.63 6.43 1.94
CA THR A 17 6.09 5.28 2.67
C THR A 17 4.57 5.20 2.52
N VAL A 18 3.87 6.32 2.62
CA VAL A 18 2.42 6.40 2.41
C VAL A 18 2.06 5.97 0.99
N LEU A 19 2.71 6.55 -0.01
CA LEU A 19 2.47 6.24 -1.43
C LEU A 19 2.79 4.79 -1.77
N ALA A 20 3.86 4.22 -1.20
CA ALA A 20 4.20 2.81 -1.37
C ALA A 20 3.10 1.89 -0.79
N ASN A 21 2.55 2.22 0.39
CA ASN A 21 1.42 1.46 0.96
C ASN A 21 0.18 1.48 0.07
N LEU A 22 -0.06 2.60 -0.64
CA LEU A 22 -1.23 2.75 -1.51
C LEU A 22 -1.04 2.09 -2.87
N PHE A 23 0.17 2.15 -3.44
CA PHE A 23 0.37 1.89 -4.87
C PHE A 23 1.35 0.77 -5.22
N THR A 24 2.12 0.24 -4.26
CA THR A 24 3.20 -0.73 -4.56
C THR A 24 3.05 -2.03 -3.78
N ARG A 25 1.80 -2.52 -3.61
CA ARG A 25 1.44 -3.70 -2.79
C ARG A 25 1.90 -5.04 -3.40
N GLU A 26 3.19 -5.17 -3.68
CA GLU A 26 3.85 -6.41 -4.08
C GLU A 26 4.02 -7.33 -2.88
N ARG A 27 3.41 -8.52 -2.92
CA ARG A 27 3.47 -9.48 -1.81
C ARG A 27 4.87 -10.07 -1.68
N LEU A 28 5.37 -10.15 -0.45
CA LEU A 28 6.59 -10.90 -0.16
C LEU A 28 6.31 -12.42 -0.26
N PRO A 29 7.31 -13.23 -0.65
CA PRO A 29 7.21 -14.67 -0.61
C PRO A 29 6.90 -15.18 0.80
N HIS A 30 6.15 -16.29 0.92
CA HIS A 30 5.83 -16.90 2.21
C HIS A 30 7.06 -17.38 3.01
N SER A 31 8.21 -17.54 2.36
CA SER A 31 9.46 -17.85 3.04
C SER A 31 9.95 -16.71 3.92
N PHE A 32 9.57 -15.46 3.64
CA PHE A 32 9.95 -14.30 4.44
C PHE A 32 8.98 -14.15 5.60
N GLN A 33 9.46 -14.41 6.81
CA GLN A 33 8.69 -14.29 8.04
C GLN A 33 9.20 -13.10 8.83
N PHE A 34 8.33 -12.15 9.13
CA PHE A 34 8.70 -10.93 9.84
C PHE A 34 9.42 -11.18 11.19
N ASP A 35 8.98 -12.20 11.92
CA ASP A 35 9.50 -12.56 13.24
C ASP A 35 10.77 -13.41 13.19
N ASP A 36 11.05 -14.07 12.07
CA ASP A 36 12.25 -14.88 11.88
C ASP A 36 13.33 -14.10 11.12
N LYS A 37 14.32 -13.60 11.87
CA LYS A 37 15.46 -12.85 11.31
C LYS A 37 16.36 -13.69 10.39
N THR A 38 16.24 -15.01 10.39
CA THR A 38 17.00 -15.87 9.48
C THR A 38 16.35 -15.99 8.11
N SER A 39 15.08 -15.58 8.00
CA SER A 39 14.28 -15.70 6.78
C SER A 39 14.52 -14.58 5.75
N TYR A 40 15.23 -13.52 6.12
CA TYR A 40 15.61 -12.40 5.25
C TYR A 40 17.03 -11.93 5.55
N PRO A 41 17.72 -11.24 4.61
CA PRO A 41 19.06 -10.73 4.86
C PRO A 41 19.11 -9.81 6.08
N ALA A 42 20.22 -9.81 6.81
CA ALA A 42 20.42 -9.03 8.04
C ALA A 42 20.42 -7.49 7.85
N GLU A 43 20.02 -6.99 6.67
CA GLU A 43 19.76 -5.58 6.44
C GLU A 43 18.54 -5.11 7.24
N SER A 44 18.39 -3.80 7.40
CA SER A 44 17.38 -3.23 8.26
C SER A 44 15.98 -3.65 7.80
N ARG A 45 15.21 -4.29 8.70
CA ARG A 45 13.89 -4.89 8.45
C ARG A 45 12.92 -3.99 7.65
N ASN A 46 13.01 -2.68 7.87
CA ASN A 46 12.25 -1.63 7.17
C ASN A 46 12.57 -1.47 5.67
N LEU A 47 13.65 -2.08 5.17
CA LEU A 47 13.99 -2.12 3.75
C LEU A 47 13.41 -3.34 3.05
N VAL A 48 13.03 -4.38 3.78
CA VAL A 48 12.41 -5.59 3.24
C VAL A 48 10.89 -5.49 3.34
N PHE A 49 10.39 -5.25 4.54
CA PHE A 49 8.98 -5.22 4.86
C PHE A 49 8.46 -3.79 4.77
N LEU A 50 7.44 -3.59 3.94
CA LEU A 50 6.76 -2.31 3.84
C LEU A 50 6.12 -2.02 5.19
N THR A 51 6.62 -0.98 5.84
CA THR A 51 6.04 -0.49 7.09
C THR A 51 4.67 0.08 6.77
N GLY A 52 3.69 -0.15 7.65
CA GLY A 52 2.36 0.42 7.49
C GLY A 52 2.36 1.95 7.50
N LEU A 53 1.17 2.53 7.42
CA LEU A 53 1.00 3.98 7.44
C LEU A 53 1.51 4.59 8.76
N PRO A 54 1.97 5.86 8.74
CA PRO A 54 2.17 6.63 9.96
C PRO A 54 0.90 6.63 10.82
N SER A 55 1.04 6.58 12.15
CA SER A 55 -0.09 6.45 13.09
C SER A 55 -1.19 7.51 12.88
N GLU A 56 -0.79 8.75 12.61
CA GLU A 56 -1.70 9.86 12.30
C GLU A 56 -2.59 9.58 11.08
N MET A 57 -2.02 8.95 10.03
CA MET A 57 -2.75 8.61 8.81
C MET A 57 -3.53 7.31 8.94
N GLN A 58 -2.98 6.33 9.66
CA GLN A 58 -3.67 5.09 9.97
C GLN A 58 -5.01 5.39 10.67
N LYS A 59 -5.00 6.31 11.65
CA LYS A 59 -6.21 6.73 12.33
C LYS A 59 -7.27 7.30 11.37
N LEU A 60 -6.87 8.15 10.42
CA LEU A 60 -7.80 8.71 9.43
C LEU A 60 -8.43 7.63 8.55
N VAL A 61 -7.65 6.61 8.18
CA VAL A 61 -8.16 5.47 7.42
C VAL A 61 -9.11 4.63 8.26
N ASP A 62 -8.76 4.38 9.52
CA ASP A 62 -9.59 3.60 10.44
C ASP A 62 -10.93 4.32 10.69
N ASP A 63 -10.90 5.64 10.92
CA ASP A 63 -12.10 6.47 11.10
C ASP A 63 -12.98 6.45 9.84
N TYR A 64 -12.38 6.52 8.65
CA TYR A 64 -13.09 6.41 7.37
C TYR A 64 -13.72 5.02 7.18
N ASN A 65 -12.95 3.95 7.40
CA ASN A 65 -13.43 2.57 7.25
C ASN A 65 -14.55 2.27 8.26
N ALA A 66 -14.46 2.77 9.49
CA ALA A 66 -15.49 2.63 10.52
C ALA A 66 -16.83 3.27 10.11
N PHE A 67 -16.81 4.25 9.20
CA PHE A 67 -18.00 4.83 8.61
C PHE A 67 -18.46 4.10 7.33
N ALA A 68 -17.53 3.83 6.41
CA ALA A 68 -17.81 3.29 5.09
C ALA A 68 -18.32 1.84 5.15
N VAL A 69 -17.72 0.99 6.00
CA VAL A 69 -18.07 -0.43 6.10
C VAL A 69 -19.52 -0.62 6.57
N PRO A 70 -19.99 -0.02 7.69
CA PRO A 70 -21.38 -0.18 8.11
C PRO A 70 -22.38 0.43 7.12
N LEU A 71 -22.02 1.53 6.44
CA LEU A 71 -22.88 2.13 5.42
C LEU A 71 -23.07 1.18 4.24
N TYR A 72 -21.98 0.60 3.75
CA TYR A 72 -22.02 -0.41 2.68
C TYR A 72 -22.85 -1.61 3.10
N GLN A 73 -22.62 -2.16 4.30
CA GLN A 73 -23.40 -3.29 4.82
C GLN A 73 -24.89 -2.98 4.88
N LYS A 74 -25.28 -1.80 5.37
CA LYS A 74 -26.70 -1.38 5.40
C LYS A 74 -27.29 -1.25 4.00
N PHE A 75 -26.54 -0.67 3.06
CA PHE A 75 -26.97 -0.56 1.67
C PHE A 75 -27.19 -1.94 1.04
N MET A 76 -26.23 -2.86 1.21
CA MET A 76 -26.32 -4.22 0.70
C MET A 76 -27.48 -4.99 1.35
N ALA A 77 -27.72 -4.82 2.65
CA ALA A 77 -28.84 -5.45 3.33
C ALA A 77 -30.18 -4.88 2.85
N ALA A 78 -30.27 -3.58 2.57
CA ALA A 78 -31.47 -2.97 2.00
C ALA A 78 -31.75 -3.45 0.58
N ALA A 79 -30.71 -3.75 -0.20
CA ALA A 79 -30.83 -4.33 -1.54
C ALA A 79 -31.24 -5.82 -1.52
N ALA A 80 -31.09 -6.50 -0.38
CA ALA A 80 -31.44 -7.91 -0.22
C ALA A 80 -32.94 -8.15 -0.10
N SER A 81 -33.39 -9.22 -0.76
CA SER A 81 -34.78 -9.66 -0.76
C SER A 81 -35.28 -10.08 0.63
N ASP A 82 -34.39 -10.60 1.48
CA ASP A 82 -34.68 -11.02 2.84
C ASP A 82 -34.10 -10.08 3.92
N HIS A 83 -33.50 -8.96 3.50
CA HIS A 83 -32.79 -8.00 4.32
C HIS A 83 -31.63 -8.56 5.16
N LYS A 84 -31.10 -9.73 4.79
CA LYS A 84 -29.96 -10.37 5.46
C LYS A 84 -28.77 -10.42 4.53
N LEU A 85 -27.58 -10.26 5.11
CA LEU A 85 -26.32 -10.36 4.39
C LEU A 85 -25.71 -11.76 4.46
N VAL A 86 -25.98 -12.48 5.55
CA VAL A 86 -25.43 -13.82 5.81
C VAL A 86 -26.48 -14.85 5.48
N ALA A 87 -26.11 -15.85 4.67
CA ALA A 87 -27.02 -16.92 4.32
C ALA A 87 -27.40 -17.76 5.57
N PRO A 88 -28.62 -18.32 5.64
CA PRO A 88 -29.09 -19.09 6.79
C PRO A 88 -28.15 -20.24 7.19
N GLU A 89 -27.46 -20.84 6.22
CA GLU A 89 -26.51 -21.95 6.40
C GLU A 89 -25.28 -21.52 7.20
N PHE A 90 -24.90 -20.24 7.10
CA PHE A 90 -23.79 -19.64 7.84
C PHE A 90 -24.24 -18.90 9.10
N ALA A 91 -25.55 -18.76 9.37
CA ALA A 91 -26.06 -18.02 10.53
C ALA A 91 -25.62 -18.61 11.88
N VAL A 92 -25.23 -19.89 11.90
CA VAL A 92 -24.77 -20.60 13.11
C VAL A 92 -23.33 -20.25 13.48
N SER A 93 -22.54 -19.66 12.58
CA SER A 93 -21.11 -19.42 12.79
C SER A 93 -20.79 -18.24 13.73
N HIS A 94 -21.80 -17.52 14.25
CA HIS A 94 -21.63 -16.30 15.07
C HIS A 94 -20.62 -15.31 14.48
N GLN A 95 -20.47 -15.30 13.16
CA GLN A 95 -19.48 -14.45 12.51
C GLN A 95 -19.90 -13.00 12.65
N GLU A 96 -19.01 -12.19 13.23
CA GLU A 96 -19.26 -10.76 13.38
C GLU A 96 -19.42 -10.15 11.99
N VAL A 97 -20.60 -9.60 11.72
CA VAL A 97 -20.93 -8.95 10.45
C VAL A 97 -19.96 -7.81 10.12
N GLN A 98 -19.25 -7.27 11.12
CA GLN A 98 -18.28 -6.18 10.95
C GLN A 98 -17.17 -6.52 9.94
N ASP A 99 -16.70 -7.77 9.90
CA ASP A 99 -15.63 -8.21 8.99
C ASP A 99 -16.15 -8.75 7.65
N LEU A 100 -17.48 -8.80 7.48
CA LEU A 100 -18.11 -9.24 6.24
C LEU A 100 -17.62 -8.35 5.09
N PHE A 101 -17.24 -8.97 3.96
CA PHE A 101 -16.64 -8.35 2.77
C PHE A 101 -15.18 -7.85 2.90
N LEU A 102 -14.60 -7.76 4.11
CA LEU A 102 -13.22 -7.31 4.30
C LEU A 102 -12.19 -8.45 4.23
N LYS A 103 -12.65 -9.68 4.51
CA LYS A 103 -11.82 -10.88 4.51
C LYS A 103 -11.98 -11.65 3.19
N ASN A 104 -10.86 -12.04 2.60
CA ASN A 104 -10.84 -12.99 1.49
C ASN A 104 -11.01 -14.41 2.03
N GLU A 105 -12.26 -14.78 2.30
CA GLU A 105 -12.62 -16.12 2.75
C GLU A 105 -12.73 -17.08 1.57
N LEU A 106 -12.37 -18.35 1.81
CA LEU A 106 -12.43 -19.41 0.79
C LEU A 106 -13.87 -19.66 0.30
N ALA A 107 -14.83 -19.53 1.20
CA ALA A 107 -16.26 -19.56 0.90
C ALA A 107 -16.85 -18.28 1.47
N SER A 108 -17.52 -17.50 0.63
CA SER A 108 -18.19 -16.30 1.11
C SER A 108 -19.43 -16.69 1.92
N PRO A 109 -19.61 -16.14 3.13
CA PRO A 109 -20.85 -16.32 3.89
C PRO A 109 -22.02 -15.48 3.33
N VAL A 110 -21.78 -14.70 2.27
CA VAL A 110 -22.75 -13.81 1.62
C VAL A 110 -23.57 -14.58 0.58
N PHE A 111 -24.89 -14.35 0.58
CA PHE A 111 -25.85 -15.08 -0.26
C PHE A 111 -25.76 -14.75 -1.77
N GLU A 112 -26.44 -15.57 -2.57
CA GLU A 112 -26.57 -15.48 -4.04
C GLU A 112 -27.05 -14.09 -4.50
N GLY A 113 -26.35 -13.50 -5.47
CA GLY A 113 -26.66 -12.17 -6.03
C GLY A 113 -25.67 -11.06 -5.65
N TYR A 114 -24.71 -11.33 -4.76
CA TYR A 114 -23.69 -10.35 -4.36
C TYR A 114 -22.28 -10.77 -4.75
N SER A 115 -21.47 -9.78 -5.12
CA SER A 115 -20.04 -9.98 -5.21
C SER A 115 -19.41 -9.80 -3.82
N PRO A 116 -18.72 -10.82 -3.28
CA PRO A 116 -17.94 -10.67 -2.06
C PRO A 116 -16.58 -10.02 -2.30
N ASP A 117 -16.34 -9.54 -3.52
CA ASP A 117 -15.07 -8.95 -3.90
C ASP A 117 -14.86 -7.62 -3.16
N SER A 118 -13.91 -7.66 -2.23
CA SER A 118 -13.48 -6.53 -1.41
C SER A 118 -12.95 -5.35 -2.24
N SER A 119 -12.58 -5.56 -3.51
CA SER A 119 -12.13 -4.48 -4.40
C SER A 119 -13.24 -3.49 -4.77
N PHE A 120 -14.52 -3.87 -4.60
CA PHE A 120 -15.65 -2.96 -4.80
C PHE A 120 -15.95 -2.10 -3.57
N LEU A 121 -15.37 -2.41 -2.42
CA LEU A 121 -15.53 -1.59 -1.23
C LEU A 121 -14.65 -0.36 -1.34
N PRO A 122 -15.20 0.85 -1.13
CA PRO A 122 -14.40 2.05 -1.01
C PRO A 122 -13.75 2.08 0.39
N VAL A 123 -12.85 1.14 0.67
CA VAL A 123 -12.15 1.01 1.97
C VAL A 123 -10.69 0.67 1.72
N LEU A 124 -9.82 1.02 2.65
CA LEU A 124 -8.40 0.71 2.57
C LEU A 124 -8.00 -0.21 3.72
N THR A 125 -7.61 -1.44 3.41
CA THR A 125 -7.21 -2.45 4.41
C THR A 125 -5.70 -2.73 4.34
N PHE A 126 -4.98 -2.41 5.41
CA PHE A 126 -3.52 -2.65 5.53
C PHE A 126 -3.16 -3.87 6.39
N ASP A 127 -4.14 -4.55 7.00
CA ASP A 127 -3.96 -5.82 7.74
C ASP A 127 -4.53 -7.01 6.97
N GLU A 128 -4.17 -7.13 5.68
CA GLU A 128 -4.57 -8.29 4.90
C GLU A 128 -4.00 -9.58 5.50
N ARG A 129 -4.82 -10.63 5.51
CA ARG A 129 -4.47 -11.95 6.01
C ARG A 129 -4.71 -12.99 4.93
N ASP A 130 -3.87 -14.03 4.93
CA ASP A 130 -4.09 -15.18 4.08
C ASP A 130 -5.26 -16.04 4.60
N HIS A 131 -5.63 -17.06 3.83
CA HIS A 131 -6.69 -18.03 4.19
C HIS A 131 -6.43 -18.80 5.51
N ARG A 132 -5.24 -18.68 6.11
CA ARG A 132 -4.88 -19.28 7.41
C ARG A 132 -4.84 -18.24 8.54
N GLY A 133 -5.26 -17.00 8.27
CA GLY A 133 -5.23 -15.90 9.22
C GLY A 133 -3.85 -15.27 9.44
N ARG A 134 -2.83 -15.66 8.68
CA ARG A 134 -1.47 -15.08 8.79
C ARG A 134 -1.42 -13.75 8.07
N LYS A 135 -0.77 -12.76 8.67
CA LYS A 135 -0.57 -11.44 8.06
C LYS A 135 0.20 -11.55 6.75
N ILE A 136 -0.32 -10.93 5.70
CA ILE A 136 0.37 -10.77 4.42
C ILE A 136 1.30 -9.58 4.54
N TRP A 137 2.57 -9.82 4.22
CA TRP A 137 3.59 -8.77 4.20
C TRP A 137 3.87 -8.32 2.77
N TYR A 138 4.07 -7.01 2.61
CA TYR A 138 4.39 -6.41 1.31
C TYR A 138 5.84 -5.96 1.26
N ASN A 139 6.36 -5.89 0.05
CA ASN A 139 7.74 -5.56 -0.25
C ASN A 139 7.94 -4.04 -0.20
N ALA A 140 8.93 -3.59 0.58
CA ALA A 140 9.26 -2.16 0.69
C ALA A 140 10.07 -1.61 -0.48
N PHE A 141 10.14 -2.30 -1.62
CA PHE A 141 11.09 -1.99 -2.71
C PHE A 141 11.09 -0.52 -3.14
N ALA A 142 9.92 0.12 -3.18
CA ALA A 142 9.79 1.50 -3.59
C ALA A 142 10.49 2.46 -2.61
N VAL A 143 10.29 2.23 -1.31
CA VAL A 143 10.94 2.96 -0.22
C VAL A 143 12.43 2.63 -0.16
N ALA A 144 12.79 1.34 -0.27
CA ALA A 144 14.16 0.87 -0.21
C ALA A 144 15.00 1.47 -1.35
N PHE A 145 14.48 1.44 -2.58
CA PHE A 145 15.13 2.05 -3.73
C PHE A 145 15.38 3.55 -3.53
N PHE A 146 14.42 4.27 -2.97
CA PHE A 146 14.60 5.69 -2.67
C PHE A 146 15.74 5.92 -1.67
N ILE A 147 15.96 5.02 -0.71
CA ILE A 147 17.03 5.15 0.29
C ILE A 147 18.40 4.82 -0.30
N HIS A 148 18.53 3.74 -1.07
CA HIS A 148 19.84 3.18 -1.42
C HIS A 148 20.20 3.19 -2.92
N GLU A 149 19.27 3.53 -3.83
CA GLU A 149 19.51 3.70 -5.28
C GLU A 149 20.24 2.52 -5.95
N SER A 150 19.94 1.28 -5.54
CA SER A 150 20.77 0.13 -5.93
C SER A 150 19.93 -1.02 -6.43
N ARG A 151 20.08 -1.34 -7.73
CA ARG A 151 19.48 -2.51 -8.36
C ARG A 151 19.92 -3.80 -7.70
N GLN A 152 21.21 -3.90 -7.36
CA GLN A 152 21.75 -5.09 -6.73
C GLN A 152 21.09 -5.35 -5.38
N LYS A 153 20.87 -4.29 -4.60
CA LYS A 153 20.15 -4.38 -3.31
C LYS A 153 18.70 -4.78 -3.49
N LEU A 154 18.00 -4.26 -4.49
CA LEU A 154 16.63 -4.70 -4.78
C LEU A 154 16.54 -6.20 -5.14
N ILE A 155 17.57 -6.77 -5.76
CA ILE A 155 17.63 -8.21 -6.07
C ILE A 155 17.97 -8.99 -4.81
N SER A 156 19.03 -8.62 -4.10
CA SER A 156 19.54 -9.42 -2.97
C SER A 156 18.67 -9.31 -1.72
N ILE A 157 18.09 -8.15 -1.44
CA ILE A 157 17.35 -7.85 -0.21
C ILE A 157 15.85 -7.93 -0.44
N ASN A 158 15.35 -7.14 -1.40
CA ASN A 158 13.92 -7.11 -1.73
C ASN A 158 13.49 -8.30 -2.59
N GLN A 159 14.42 -9.15 -3.05
CA GLN A 159 14.12 -10.33 -3.89
C GLN A 159 13.27 -10.00 -5.12
N LEU A 160 13.44 -8.79 -5.66
CA LEU A 160 12.77 -8.42 -6.90
C LEU A 160 13.37 -9.22 -8.06
N ARG A 161 12.49 -9.81 -8.86
CA ARG A 161 12.90 -10.45 -10.12
C ARG A 161 13.46 -9.39 -11.05
N ILE A 162 14.63 -9.67 -11.64
CA ILE A 162 15.30 -8.77 -12.58
C ILE A 162 14.37 -8.38 -13.74
N SER A 163 13.58 -9.34 -14.22
CA SER A 163 12.60 -9.13 -15.30
C SER A 163 11.51 -8.10 -14.97
N ASN A 164 11.17 -7.94 -13.69
CA ASN A 164 10.03 -7.11 -13.25
C ASN A 164 10.46 -5.81 -12.59
N MET A 165 11.70 -5.72 -12.08
CA MET A 165 12.19 -4.58 -11.33
C MET A 165 12.01 -3.25 -12.07
N TRP A 166 12.36 -3.22 -13.36
CA TRP A 166 12.23 -2.01 -14.17
C TRP A 166 10.77 -1.54 -14.23
N TYR A 167 9.83 -2.45 -14.49
CA TYR A 167 8.40 -2.14 -14.58
C TYR A 167 7.85 -1.64 -13.25
N LEU A 168 8.16 -2.31 -12.14
CA LEU A 168 7.69 -1.92 -10.81
C LEU A 168 8.14 -0.50 -10.43
N LEU A 169 9.41 -0.17 -10.68
CA LEU A 169 9.95 1.17 -10.40
C LEU A 169 9.39 2.21 -11.37
N HIS A 170 9.29 1.88 -12.66
CA HIS A 170 8.76 2.76 -13.69
C HIS A 170 7.28 3.09 -13.45
N ASP A 171 6.46 2.10 -13.10
CA ASP A 171 5.04 2.28 -12.80
C ASP A 171 4.86 3.16 -11.57
N PHE A 172 5.67 2.95 -10.52
CA PHE A 172 5.64 3.82 -9.35
C PHE A 172 6.05 5.26 -9.70
N ILE A 173 7.06 5.46 -10.55
CA ILE A 173 7.44 6.79 -11.06
C ILE A 173 6.29 7.44 -11.83
N ALA A 174 5.58 6.70 -12.67
CA ALA A 174 4.44 7.22 -13.42
C ALA A 174 3.31 7.66 -12.47
N ILE A 175 3.11 6.96 -11.36
CA ILE A 175 2.17 7.36 -10.30
C ILE A 175 2.65 8.64 -9.61
N LEU A 176 3.92 8.71 -9.20
CA LEU A 176 4.51 9.92 -8.59
C LEU A 176 4.34 11.14 -9.51
N GLN A 177 4.60 10.97 -10.80
CA GLN A 177 4.43 12.03 -11.80
C GLN A 177 2.99 12.52 -11.86
N ARG A 178 2.03 11.59 -12.03
CA ARG A 178 0.61 11.93 -12.13
C ARG A 178 0.08 12.63 -10.88
N LEU A 179 0.54 12.19 -9.71
CA LEU A 179 0.15 12.83 -8.45
C LEU A 179 0.79 14.22 -8.31
N ALA A 180 2.05 14.40 -8.71
CA ALA A 180 2.71 15.70 -8.71
C ALA A 180 2.01 16.68 -9.65
N ASP A 181 1.79 16.28 -10.90
CA ASP A 181 1.09 17.08 -11.91
C ASP A 181 -0.36 17.40 -11.48
N GLY A 182 -1.06 16.40 -10.90
CA GLY A 182 -2.41 16.56 -10.40
C GLY A 182 -2.51 17.50 -9.20
N LEU A 183 -1.60 17.39 -8.22
CA LEU A 183 -1.57 18.28 -7.07
C LEU A 183 -1.22 19.72 -7.49
N GLU A 184 -0.24 19.92 -8.36
CA GLU A 184 0.10 21.27 -8.83
C GLU A 184 -1.04 21.95 -9.58
N ALA A 185 -1.85 21.19 -10.31
CA ALA A 185 -3.00 21.74 -11.02
C ALA A 185 -4.12 22.24 -10.08
N VAL A 186 -4.26 21.65 -8.88
CA VAL A 186 -5.35 21.97 -7.95
C VAL A 186 -4.90 22.76 -6.71
N ALA A 187 -3.61 22.71 -6.38
CA ALA A 187 -3.06 23.33 -5.20
C ALA A 187 -2.87 24.85 -5.40
N ARG A 188 -2.71 25.56 -4.29
CA ARG A 188 -2.35 26.98 -4.32
C ARG A 188 -0.89 27.12 -4.76
N GLN A 189 -0.54 28.30 -5.27
CA GLN A 189 0.87 28.64 -5.49
C GLN A 189 1.64 28.46 -4.16
N GLN A 190 2.76 27.74 -4.22
CA GLN A 190 3.63 27.42 -3.07
C GLN A 190 2.98 26.51 -2.01
N ASP A 191 2.09 25.60 -2.40
CA ASP A 191 1.61 24.56 -1.49
C ASP A 191 2.75 23.60 -1.10
N PRO A 192 3.03 23.43 0.21
CA PRO A 192 4.18 22.65 0.66
C PRO A 192 4.07 21.15 0.36
N VAL A 193 2.87 20.61 0.19
CA VAL A 193 2.66 19.19 -0.16
C VAL A 193 2.89 19.00 -1.66
N ALA A 194 2.41 19.91 -2.49
CA ALA A 194 2.66 19.89 -3.93
C ALA A 194 4.17 19.99 -4.22
N GLU A 195 4.87 20.94 -3.61
CA GLU A 195 6.33 21.07 -3.74
C GLU A 195 7.07 19.83 -3.25
N LEU A 196 6.67 19.27 -2.10
CA LEU A 196 7.29 18.06 -1.57
C LEU A 196 7.13 16.88 -2.54
N LEU A 197 5.96 16.74 -3.17
CA LEU A 197 5.69 15.64 -4.07
C LEU A 197 6.44 15.79 -5.40
N ARG A 198 6.55 17.01 -5.92
CA ARG A 198 7.38 17.31 -7.10
C ARG A 198 8.84 16.95 -6.83
N ASP A 199 9.38 17.39 -5.70
CA ASP A 199 10.74 17.05 -5.27
C ASP A 199 10.95 15.52 -5.17
N ILE A 200 9.97 14.78 -4.64
CA ILE A 200 10.04 13.33 -4.53
C ILE A 200 10.07 12.70 -5.92
N TYR A 201 9.21 13.13 -6.83
CA TYR A 201 9.17 12.64 -8.20
C TYR A 201 10.52 12.86 -8.91
N ASP A 202 11.04 14.09 -8.88
CA ASP A 202 12.28 14.45 -9.57
C ASP A 202 13.47 13.65 -9.00
N GLU A 203 13.57 13.55 -7.68
CA GLU A 203 14.62 12.78 -7.01
C GLU A 203 14.51 11.28 -7.32
N TYR A 204 13.31 10.71 -7.28
CA TYR A 204 13.09 9.30 -7.57
C TYR A 204 13.41 8.97 -9.03
N TYR A 205 12.99 9.83 -9.95
CA TYR A 205 13.25 9.67 -11.38
C TYR A 205 14.74 9.80 -11.71
N SER A 206 15.44 10.75 -11.08
CA SER A 206 16.89 10.90 -11.21
C SER A 206 17.64 9.65 -10.73
N LYS A 207 17.29 9.14 -9.53
CA LYS A 207 17.80 7.89 -8.97
C LYS A 207 17.57 6.70 -9.90
N PHE A 208 16.38 6.62 -10.50
CA PHE A 208 16.06 5.60 -11.48
C PHE A 208 16.92 5.71 -12.74
N CYS A 209 17.05 6.90 -13.32
CA CYS A 209 17.88 7.10 -14.52
C CYS A 209 19.34 6.72 -14.26
N SER A 210 19.91 7.16 -13.14
CA SER A 210 21.26 6.81 -12.67
C SER A 210 21.42 5.30 -12.52
N ALA A 211 20.53 4.64 -11.78
CA ALA A 211 20.59 3.22 -11.52
C ALA A 211 20.52 2.36 -12.80
N PHE A 212 19.76 2.80 -13.82
CA PHE A 212 19.57 2.09 -15.09
C PHE A 212 20.44 2.63 -16.25
N GLY A 213 21.33 3.59 -16.01
CA GLY A 213 22.19 4.16 -17.05
C GLY A 213 21.43 4.91 -18.16
N MET A 214 20.26 5.47 -17.83
CA MET A 214 19.42 6.23 -18.75
C MET A 214 19.80 7.72 -18.70
N ARG A 215 19.63 8.43 -19.81
CA ARG A 215 19.76 9.89 -19.81
C ARG A 215 18.57 10.50 -19.09
N ALA A 216 18.82 11.33 -18.07
CA ALA A 216 17.76 12.14 -17.46
C ALA A 216 17.14 13.04 -18.54
N LYS A 217 15.81 13.22 -18.50
CA LYS A 217 15.15 14.24 -19.30
C LYS A 217 15.60 15.60 -18.78
N ASN A 218 16.39 16.32 -19.59
CA ASN A 218 16.68 17.74 -19.40
C ASN A 218 15.41 18.57 -19.62
#